data_AF-A0A5K3EYW5-F1
#
_entry.id   AF-A0A5K3EYW5-F1
#
_cell.length_a   1.000
_cell.length_b   1.000
_cell.length_c   1.000
_cell.angle_alpha   90.00
_cell.angle_beta   90.00
_cell.angle_gamma   90.00
#
_symmetry.space_group_name_H-M   'P 1'
#
loop_
_entity.id
_entity.type
_entity.pdbx_description
1 polymer ?
#
loop_
_entity_poly.entity_id
_entity_poly.type
_entity_poly.pdbx_seq_one_letter_code
_entity_poly.pdbx_strand_id
1 'polypeptide(L)'
;EAAYNIVLEPQKFELQPLESVDFSLKVFSSRPQKITFNLKCFTVIDNHGHKRLIKECAVSAEFIQPMVEIIPNPVGFRILKVPDEILREVSQDILIKNTSEIPTTFLLTIDPPFFFRPHGSTTQQLV
;
A
#
# COMPACT_ATOMS: atom_id res chain seq x y z
N GLU A 1 18.88 -3.77 11.05
CA GLU A 1 18.59 -4.07 9.64
C GLU A 1 18.21 -2.77 8.93
N ALA A 2 18.62 -2.57 7.67
CA ALA A 2 18.34 -1.31 6.98
C ALA A 2 16.82 -1.18 6.69
N ALA A 3 16.24 0.00 6.92
CA ALA A 3 14.80 0.21 6.77
C ALA A 3 14.29 0.17 5.31
N TYR A 4 15.21 0.21 4.34
CA TYR A 4 14.92 0.17 2.92
C TYR A 4 16.10 -0.41 2.14
N ASN A 5 15.83 -0.86 0.91
CA ASN A 5 16.83 -1.39 -0.01
C ASN A 5 16.64 -0.74 -1.40
N ILE A 6 17.76 -0.43 -2.07
CA ILE A 6 17.76 0.14 -3.42
C ILE A 6 18.56 -0.79 -4.32
N VAL A 7 17.94 -1.23 -5.40
CA VAL A 7 18.54 -2.11 -6.41
C VAL A 7 18.52 -1.40 -7.75
N LEU A 8 19.66 -1.33 -8.41
CA LEU A 8 19.83 -0.75 -9.75
C LEU A 8 20.41 -1.82 -10.67
N GLU A 9 19.74 -2.10 -11.79
CA GLU A 9 20.15 -3.14 -12.74
C GLU A 9 19.99 -2.67 -14.19
N PRO A 10 21.06 -2.63 -15.01
CA PRO A 10 22.47 -2.86 -14.64
C PRO A 10 23.11 -1.65 -13.93
N GLN A 11 24.08 -1.88 -13.05
CA GLN A 11 24.86 -0.81 -12.39
C GLN A 11 26.01 -0.27 -13.27
N LYS A 12 26.50 -1.10 -14.19
CA LYS A 12 27.57 -0.79 -15.13
C LYS A 12 27.23 -1.42 -16.48
N PHE A 13 27.52 -0.70 -17.54
CA PHE A 13 27.32 -1.12 -18.91
C PHE A 13 28.37 -0.44 -19.78
N GLU A 14 28.55 -0.95 -20.99
CA GLU A 14 29.37 -0.32 -22.04
C GLU A 14 28.44 0.07 -23.18
N LEU A 15 28.69 1.24 -23.77
CA LEU A 15 27.93 1.75 -24.91
C LEU A 15 28.89 2.10 -26.03
N GLN A 16 28.59 1.63 -27.23
CA GLN A 16 29.20 2.12 -28.47
C GLN A 16 28.50 3.40 -28.93
N PRO A 17 29.11 4.15 -29.87
CA PRO A 17 28.46 5.32 -30.44
C PRO A 17 27.06 4.98 -30.97
N LEU A 18 26.09 5.82 -30.63
CA LEU A 18 24.66 5.69 -30.99
C LEU A 18 23.88 4.57 -30.26
N GLU A 19 24.48 3.89 -29.28
CA GLU A 19 23.77 2.92 -28.44
C GLU A 19 23.06 3.58 -27.24
N SER A 20 22.04 2.88 -26.74
CA SER A 20 21.32 3.22 -25.52
C SER A 20 21.09 1.99 -24.67
N VAL A 21 20.95 2.18 -23.36
CA VAL A 21 20.63 1.12 -22.41
C VAL A 21 19.53 1.57 -21.46
N ASP A 22 18.61 0.67 -21.18
CA ASP A 22 17.62 0.84 -20.14
C ASP A 22 18.13 0.24 -18.82
N PHE A 23 17.80 0.89 -17.72
CA PHE A 23 18.08 0.37 -16.38
C PHE A 23 16.82 0.41 -15.52
N SER A 24 16.71 -0.55 -14.60
CA SER A 24 15.64 -0.65 -13.62
C SER A 24 16.14 -0.20 -12.25
N LEU A 25 15.44 0.75 -11.65
CA LEU A 25 15.64 1.18 -10.26
C LEU A 25 14.47 0.67 -9.42
N LYS A 26 14.75 -0.25 -8.50
CA LYS A 26 13.77 -0.80 -7.56
C LYS A 26 14.09 -0.31 -6.15
N VAL A 27 13.10 0.28 -5.49
CA VAL A 27 13.21 0.73 -4.11
C VAL A 27 12.23 -0.07 -3.27
N PHE A 28 12.71 -0.67 -2.19
CA PHE A 28 11.92 -1.50 -1.29
C PHE A 28 11.95 -0.90 0.11
N SER A 29 10.83 -0.93 0.81
CA SER A 29 10.72 -0.47 2.19
C SER A 29 9.83 -1.43 2.99
N SER A 30 10.23 -1.77 4.22
CA SER A 30 9.43 -2.61 5.12
C SER A 30 8.45 -1.82 5.98
N ARG A 31 8.50 -0.48 5.92
CA ARG A 31 7.65 0.41 6.73
C ARG A 31 7.27 1.67 5.96
N PRO A 32 6.23 2.39 6.39
CA PRO A 32 5.94 3.71 5.85
C PRO A 32 7.10 4.67 6.13
N GLN A 33 7.60 5.32 5.09
CA GLN A 33 8.64 6.34 5.18
C GLN A 33 8.82 7.05 3.83
N LYS A 34 9.37 8.26 3.89
CA LYS A 34 9.87 8.99 2.73
C LYS A 34 11.37 8.73 2.57
N ILE A 35 11.76 8.33 1.37
CA ILE A 35 13.15 8.08 0.99
C ILE A 35 13.54 9.11 -0.06
N THR A 36 14.73 9.70 0.06
CA THR A 36 15.27 10.64 -0.92
C THR A 36 16.76 10.38 -1.10
N PHE A 37 17.21 10.28 -2.35
CA PHE A 37 18.60 10.05 -2.69
C PHE A 37 18.91 10.60 -4.10
N ASN A 38 20.21 10.74 -4.41
CA ASN A 38 20.66 11.17 -5.73
C ASN A 38 21.24 9.99 -6.51
N LEU A 39 20.69 9.73 -7.69
CA LEU A 39 21.25 8.78 -8.64
C LEU A 39 22.28 9.51 -9.50
N LYS A 40 23.54 9.05 -9.46
CA LYS A 40 24.65 9.63 -10.22
C LYS A 40 25.16 8.64 -11.26
N CYS A 41 25.18 9.07 -12.52
CA CYS A 41 25.74 8.31 -13.63
C CYS A 41 27.11 8.86 -14.01
N PHE A 42 28.12 8.00 -13.98
CA PHE A 42 29.50 8.34 -14.33
C PHE A 42 29.92 7.64 -15.62
N THR A 43 30.66 8.34 -16.47
CA THR A 43 31.40 7.72 -17.57
C THR A 43 32.84 7.49 -17.16
N VAL A 44 33.44 6.45 -17.73
CA VAL A 44 34.88 6.21 -17.75
C VAL A 44 35.26 6.07 -19.22
N ILE A 45 36.05 7.01 -19.73
CA ILE A 45 36.51 7.01 -21.14
C ILE A 45 37.92 6.42 -21.15
N ASP A 46 38.05 5.22 -21.74
CA ASP A 46 39.29 4.46 -21.88
C ASP A 46 40.07 4.18 -20.57
N ASN A 47 41.15 3.41 -20.67
CA ASN A 47 42.01 2.96 -19.56
C ASN A 47 42.72 4.10 -18.77
N HIS A 48 42.35 5.37 -18.98
CA HIS A 48 42.90 6.53 -18.28
C HIS A 48 42.20 6.81 -16.93
N GLY A 49 41.18 6.02 -16.55
CA GLY A 49 40.69 5.92 -15.17
C GLY A 49 39.91 7.13 -14.61
N HIS A 50 39.74 8.21 -15.38
CA HIS A 50 39.03 9.41 -14.92
C HIS A 50 37.51 9.22 -15.01
N LYS A 51 36.86 9.07 -13.85
CA LYS A 51 35.39 9.12 -13.74
C LYS A 51 34.89 10.54 -13.94
N ARG A 52 33.98 10.75 -14.90
CA ARG A 52 33.28 12.02 -15.10
C ARG A 52 31.78 11.84 -14.88
N LEU A 53 31.17 12.73 -14.08
CA LEU A 53 29.72 12.75 -13.89
C LEU A 53 29.05 13.19 -15.20
N ILE A 54 28.17 12.34 -15.74
CA ILE A 54 27.35 12.65 -16.92
C ILE A 54 26.02 13.25 -16.49
N LYS A 55 25.40 12.64 -15.48
CA LYS A 55 24.05 12.99 -15.05
C LYS A 55 23.89 12.74 -13.56
N GLU A 56 23.16 13.64 -12.91
CA GLU A 56 22.66 13.46 -11.55
C GLU A 56 21.14 13.73 -11.56
N CYS A 57 20.39 12.86 -10.91
CA CYS A 57 18.94 12.97 -10.76
C CYS A 57 18.57 12.77 -9.28
N ALA A 58 17.80 13.69 -8.71
CA ALA A 58 17.18 13.49 -7.41
C ALA A 58 16.00 12.53 -7.55
N VAL A 59 15.95 11.51 -6.69
CA VAL A 59 14.90 10.50 -6.63
C VAL A 59 14.24 10.57 -5.25
N SER A 60 12.92 10.63 -5.23
CA SER A 60 12.12 10.50 -4.02
C SER A 60 11.09 9.40 -4.18
N ALA A 61 10.93 8.59 -3.13
CA ALA A 61 9.89 7.58 -3.05
C ALA A 61 9.20 7.69 -1.68
N GLU A 62 7.88 7.71 -1.70
CA GLU A 62 7.06 7.74 -0.49
C GLU A 62 6.35 6.40 -0.34
N PHE A 63 6.70 5.69 0.72
CA PHE A 63 6.09 4.43 1.09
C PHE A 63 5.03 4.72 2.15
N ILE A 64 3.78 4.40 1.83
CA ILE A 64 2.63 4.57 2.72
C ILE A 64 2.05 3.21 3.10
N GLN A 65 1.33 3.15 4.21
CA GLN A 65 0.56 1.97 4.62
C GLN A 65 -0.92 2.16 4.34
N PRO A 66 -1.68 1.06 4.16
CA PRO A 66 -3.12 1.12 4.11
C PRO A 66 -3.68 1.75 5.38
N MET A 67 -4.67 2.62 5.26
CA MET A 67 -5.33 3.25 6.40
C MET A 67 -6.84 3.26 6.18
N VAL A 68 -7.57 2.68 7.12
CA VAL A 68 -9.04 2.66 7.09
C VAL A 68 -9.60 3.33 8.33
N GLU A 69 -10.67 4.07 8.13
CA GLU A 69 -11.51 4.62 9.19
C GLU A 69 -12.78 3.77 9.27
N ILE A 70 -13.13 3.36 10.50
CA ILE A 70 -14.33 2.59 10.78
C ILE A 70 -15.25 3.48 11.62
N ILE A 71 -16.52 3.57 11.26
CA ILE A 71 -17.50 4.40 11.98
C ILE A 71 -18.79 3.59 12.18
N PRO A 72 -19.26 3.43 13.43
CA PRO A 72 -18.62 3.86 14.67
C PRO A 72 -17.37 3.01 15.01
N ASN A 73 -16.41 3.58 15.73
CA ASN A 73 -15.26 2.87 16.28
C ASN A 73 -15.09 3.21 17.77
N PRO A 74 -15.26 2.26 18.70
CA PRO A 74 -15.49 0.83 18.46
C PRO A 74 -16.87 0.54 17.86
N VAL A 75 -16.95 -0.49 17.02
CA VAL A 75 -18.22 -1.05 16.57
C VAL A 75 -18.84 -1.80 17.74
N GLY A 76 -19.92 -1.25 18.31
CA GLY A 76 -20.69 -1.90 19.37
C GLY A 76 -22.11 -2.16 18.92
N PHE A 77 -22.51 -3.43 18.89
CA PHE A 77 -23.88 -3.85 18.59
C PHE A 77 -24.50 -4.51 19.83
N ARG A 78 -25.62 -3.99 20.32
CA ARG A 78 -26.30 -4.48 21.52
C ARG A 78 -27.81 -4.41 21.35
N ILE A 79 -28.50 -5.46 21.79
CA ILE A 79 -29.97 -5.52 21.83
C ILE A 79 -30.37 -5.85 23.26
N LEU A 80 -31.22 -5.01 23.86
CA LEU A 80 -31.86 -5.32 25.13
C LEU A 80 -33.12 -6.13 24.84
N LYS A 81 -33.18 -7.38 25.29
CA LYS A 81 -34.39 -8.20 25.17
C LYS A 81 -35.27 -8.03 26.40
N VAL A 82 -36.50 -7.56 26.21
CA VAL A 82 -37.53 -7.51 27.25
C VAL A 82 -38.27 -8.86 27.31
N PRO A 83 -38.66 -9.36 28.49
CA PRO A 83 -39.53 -10.53 28.60
C PRO A 83 -40.80 -10.35 27.76
N ASP A 84 -41.26 -11.44 27.13
CA ASP A 84 -42.45 -11.50 26.26
C ASP A 84 -42.36 -10.73 24.92
N GLU A 85 -41.22 -10.08 24.63
CA GLU A 85 -40.98 -9.42 23.34
C GLU A 85 -40.35 -10.38 22.31
N ILE A 86 -40.96 -10.44 21.12
CA ILE A 86 -40.41 -11.16 19.98
C ILE A 86 -39.26 -10.33 19.41
N LEU A 87 -38.04 -10.87 19.46
CA LEU A 87 -36.85 -10.22 18.93
C LEU A 87 -36.99 -10.07 17.41
N ARG A 88 -36.93 -8.83 16.93
CA ARG A 88 -36.93 -8.53 15.49
C ARG A 88 -35.50 -8.51 14.97
N GLU A 89 -35.34 -8.64 13.66
CA GLU A 89 -34.05 -8.40 13.00
C GLU A 89 -33.65 -6.94 13.21
N VAL A 90 -32.47 -6.72 13.78
CA VAL A 90 -31.90 -5.38 13.99
C VAL A 90 -30.56 -5.33 13.25
N SER A 91 -30.33 -4.25 12.53
CA SER A 91 -29.07 -3.98 11.84
C SER A 91 -28.51 -2.65 12.29
N GLN A 92 -27.19 -2.53 12.26
CA GLN A 92 -26.47 -1.29 12.48
C GLN A 92 -25.54 -1.06 11.31
N ASP A 93 -25.62 0.12 10.72
CA ASP A 93 -24.71 0.50 9.64
C ASP A 93 -23.31 0.76 10.19
N ILE A 94 -22.32 0.25 9.46
CA ILE A 94 -20.90 0.48 9.71
C ILE A 94 -20.31 1.04 8.43
N LEU A 95 -19.75 2.23 8.51
CA LEU A 95 -18.99 2.81 7.42
C LEU A 95 -17.52 2.41 7.56
N ILE A 96 -16.98 1.75 6.54
CA ILE A 96 -15.55 1.48 6.41
C ILE A 96 -15.04 2.32 5.24
N LYS A 97 -14.20 3.30 5.53
CA LYS A 97 -13.68 4.25 4.55
C LYS A 97 -12.17 4.06 4.42
N ASN A 98 -11.69 3.84 3.20
CA ASN A 98 -10.26 3.95 2.91
C ASN A 98 -9.88 5.44 2.98
N THR A 99 -8.91 5.75 3.83
CA THR A 99 -8.38 7.12 4.02
C THR A 99 -6.95 7.25 3.47
N SER A 100 -6.38 6.15 2.96
CA SER A 100 -5.08 6.13 2.28
C SER A 100 -5.24 6.28 0.77
N GLU A 101 -4.18 6.71 0.10
CA GLU A 101 -4.12 6.85 -1.35
C GLU A 101 -3.85 5.53 -2.09
N ILE A 102 -3.74 4.41 -1.35
CA ILE A 102 -3.49 3.09 -1.93
C ILE A 102 -4.74 2.21 -1.87
N PRO A 103 -4.98 1.37 -2.90
CA PRO A 103 -5.99 0.33 -2.84
C PRO A 103 -5.78 -0.54 -1.59
N THR A 104 -6.83 -0.69 -0.80
CA THR A 104 -6.77 -1.40 0.47
C THR A 104 -7.73 -2.57 0.46
N THR A 105 -7.20 -3.76 0.72
CA THR A 105 -7.97 -4.98 0.95
C THR A 105 -7.90 -5.32 2.43
N PHE A 106 -9.03 -5.71 3.02
CA PHE A 106 -9.10 -6.11 4.42
C PHE A 106 -9.95 -7.37 4.55
N LEU A 107 -9.66 -8.15 5.60
CA LEU A 107 -10.43 -9.32 5.98
C LEU A 107 -11.39 -8.93 7.10
N LEU A 108 -12.68 -9.19 6.92
CA LEU A 108 -13.68 -9.05 7.97
C LEU A 108 -14.02 -10.43 8.53
N THR A 109 -14.04 -10.55 9.85
CA THR A 109 -14.48 -11.76 10.54
C THR A 109 -15.47 -11.34 11.62
N ILE A 110 -16.56 -12.09 11.73
CA ILE A 110 -17.60 -11.86 12.72
C ILE A 110 -18.02 -13.21 13.27
N ASP A 111 -18.07 -13.29 14.59
CA ASP A 111 -18.48 -14.52 15.26
C ASP A 111 -20.02 -14.57 15.38
N PRO A 112 -20.62 -15.77 15.32
CA PRO A 112 -22.03 -15.96 15.62
C PRO A 112 -22.39 -15.34 16.98
N PRO A 113 -23.61 -14.77 17.13
CA PRO A 113 -24.76 -14.87 16.22
C PRO A 113 -24.84 -13.78 15.13
N PHE A 114 -23.80 -12.97 14.92
CA PHE A 114 -23.87 -11.81 14.03
C PHE A 114 -23.39 -12.12 12.61
N PHE A 115 -23.83 -11.33 11.63
CA PHE A 115 -23.39 -11.42 10.24
C PHE A 115 -23.31 -10.04 9.60
N PHE A 116 -22.50 -9.88 8.55
CA PHE A 116 -22.44 -8.66 7.76
C PHE A 116 -23.47 -8.72 6.62
N ARG A 117 -24.17 -7.61 6.40
CA ARG A 117 -25.00 -7.40 5.20
C ARG A 117 -24.39 -6.27 4.37
N PRO A 118 -24.10 -6.49 3.06
CA PRO A 118 -23.67 -5.42 2.17
C PRO A 118 -24.71 -4.28 2.13
N HIS A 119 -24.24 -3.04 2.18
CA HIS A 119 -25.14 -1.88 2.08
C HIS A 119 -25.86 -1.89 0.72
N GLY A 120 -27.19 -1.83 0.74
CA GLY A 120 -28.02 -1.89 -0.48
C GLY A 120 -28.34 -3.29 -0.98
N SER A 121 -27.88 -4.37 -0.34
CA SER A 121 -28.39 -5.71 -0.66
C SER A 121 -29.70 -5.95 0.09
N THR A 122 -30.82 -5.88 -0.64
CA THR A 122 -32.09 -6.46 -0.18
C THR A 122 -31.92 -7.98 -0.18
N THR A 123 -31.75 -8.60 0.99
CA THR A 123 -31.68 -10.06 1.03
C THR A 123 -33.04 -10.64 0.67
N GLN A 124 -33.17 -11.21 -0.54
CA GLN A 124 -34.02 -12.37 -0.70
C GLN A 124 -33.24 -13.62 -0.28
N GLN A 125 -33.77 -14.25 0.76
CA GLN A 125 -33.68 -15.65 1.15
C GLN A 125 -32.38 -16.19 1.75
N LEU A 126 -32.50 -16.48 3.06
CA LEU A 126 -31.85 -17.59 3.75
C LEU A 126 -32.25 -18.92 3.09
N VAL A 127 -31.26 -19.78 2.82
CA VAL A 127 -31.39 -21.24 2.80
C VAL A 127 -30.34 -21.80 3.74
#